data_AF-A0A2P5XVJ9-F1
#
_entry.id   AF-A0A2P5XVJ9-F1
#
_cell.length_a   1.000
_cell.length_b   1.000
_cell.length_c   1.000
_cell.angle_alpha   90.00
_cell.angle_beta   90.00
_cell.angle_gamma   90.00
#
_symmetry.space_group_name_H-M   'P 1'
#
loop_
_entity.id
_entity.type
_entity.pdbx_description
1 polymer ?
#
loop_
_entity_poly.entity_id
_entity_poly.type
_entity_poly.pdbx_seq_one_letter_code
_entity_poly.pdbx_strand_id
1 'polypeptide(L)'
;MPIYRFIFFSAKHRFAHASNLLPRFGSSKRIQSCGYTKSAKNNYYKKPTGHPVVNVETQASRSSGAYFIPPILLGFGGLLAFLHYNDERRAVKIGKDSYTGSDTAVAPIIGGPFTLVNSENQIVNEQDFLGNWVLLYFGYTSSPDIGPDQVRIMAKVIDTLEAKKNLKVLPVFVTIDPQRDTPAQLRAYLKEFDPRIVGLGGPVSAVRQMAQEYRVYFKKVEEEGDDYLVESSHSMYLIDPKMKVVRCFGVEYNAEQLSKEILKELKKHQVNA
;
A
#
# COMPACT_ATOMS: atom_id res chain seq x y z
N MET A 1 8.16 40.11 -45.30
CA MET A 1 8.06 41.59 -45.15
C MET A 1 6.73 42.04 -45.73
N PRO A 2 6.07 43.09 -45.21
CA PRO A 2 6.45 43.94 -44.05
C PRO A 2 6.17 43.21 -42.70
N ILE A 3 6.53 43.64 -41.47
CA ILE A 3 6.96 44.92 -40.87
C ILE A 3 5.75 45.81 -40.46
N TYR A 4 5.64 46.43 -39.26
CA TYR A 4 6.40 46.38 -37.99
C TYR A 4 5.59 45.52 -36.95
N ARG A 5 5.48 45.71 -35.61
CA ARG A 5 5.98 46.68 -34.60
C ARG A 5 6.01 46.05 -33.18
N PHE A 6 6.81 46.61 -32.28
CA PHE A 6 6.82 46.30 -30.84
C PHE A 6 5.81 47.12 -30.04
N ILE A 7 5.30 46.57 -28.94
CA ILE A 7 5.02 47.30 -27.69
C ILE A 7 5.56 46.48 -26.51
N PHE A 8 6.59 47.00 -25.83
CA PHE A 8 6.90 46.62 -24.45
C PHE A 8 5.96 47.39 -23.51
N PHE A 9 5.49 46.77 -22.43
CA PHE A 9 4.97 47.51 -21.28
C PHE A 9 5.63 47.03 -19.98
N SER A 10 6.09 48.00 -19.19
CA SER A 10 6.79 47.80 -17.92
C SER A 10 6.08 48.61 -16.85
N ALA A 11 5.79 47.99 -15.70
CA ALA A 11 5.28 48.66 -14.51
C ALA A 11 5.73 47.91 -13.24
N LYS A 12 6.05 48.64 -12.16
CA LYS A 12 6.57 48.08 -10.89
C LYS A 12 5.81 48.63 -9.67
N HIS A 13 5.14 47.75 -8.92
CA HIS A 13 4.65 47.95 -7.53
C HIS A 13 4.74 46.58 -6.82
N ARG A 14 5.35 46.34 -5.65
CA ARG A 14 6.04 47.15 -4.62
C ARG A 14 5.14 47.88 -3.60
N PHE A 15 5.41 47.59 -2.32
CA PHE A 15 4.77 48.08 -1.06
C PHE A 15 3.32 47.60 -0.82
N ALA A 16 2.85 47.32 0.40
CA ALA A 16 3.48 47.45 1.74
C ALA A 16 3.05 46.36 2.75
N HIS A 17 3.62 46.42 3.96
CA HIS A 17 3.27 45.68 5.19
C HIS A 17 1.76 45.63 5.52
N ALA A 18 1.33 44.53 6.14
CA ALA A 18 0.20 44.51 7.08
C ALA A 18 0.43 43.45 8.17
N SER A 19 0.80 43.88 9.38
CA SER A 19 0.99 43.01 10.55
C SER A 19 -0.17 43.17 11.53
N ASN A 20 -0.89 42.09 11.83
CA ASN A 20 -1.99 42.10 12.81
C ASN A 20 -1.66 41.23 14.02
N LEU A 21 -1.35 41.89 15.14
CA LEU A 21 -1.43 41.33 16.49
C LEU A 21 -2.83 41.62 17.07
N LEU A 22 -3.37 40.73 17.89
CA LEU A 22 -3.90 40.99 19.25
C LEU A 22 -4.54 39.70 19.84
N PRO A 23 -4.69 39.56 21.18
CA PRO A 23 -4.87 38.26 21.84
C PRO A 23 -6.24 38.05 22.54
N ARG A 24 -6.52 36.79 22.92
CA ARG A 24 -7.32 36.36 24.09
C ARG A 24 -6.97 34.89 24.42
N PHE A 25 -6.44 34.53 25.59
CA PHE A 25 -7.02 34.38 26.94
C PHE A 25 -7.65 33.00 27.24
N GLY A 26 -7.07 32.28 28.21
CA GLY A 26 -7.67 31.11 28.88
C GLY A 26 -7.19 29.73 28.37
N SER A 27 -6.82 28.76 29.21
CA SER A 27 -6.74 28.73 30.68
C SER A 27 -5.55 27.87 31.16
N SER A 28 -5.02 28.16 32.35
CA SER A 28 -3.92 27.40 32.96
C SER A 28 -4.43 26.51 34.10
N LYS A 29 -3.98 25.25 34.16
CA LYS A 29 -4.14 24.38 35.33
C LYS A 29 -2.79 23.90 35.85
N ARG A 30 -2.25 24.71 36.76
CA ARG A 30 -1.16 24.36 37.68
C ARG A 30 -1.64 23.30 38.67
N ILE A 31 -0.94 22.18 38.79
CA ILE A 31 -1.03 21.29 39.96
C ILE A 31 0.36 21.21 40.59
N GLN A 32 0.42 21.28 41.90
CA GLN A 32 1.66 21.47 42.66
C GLN A 32 2.22 20.14 43.15
N SER A 33 3.55 20.04 43.22
CA SER A 33 4.22 19.05 44.05
C SER A 33 4.02 19.40 45.53
N CYS A 34 3.85 18.38 46.37
CA CYS A 34 3.82 18.53 47.83
C CYS A 34 4.62 17.40 48.47
N GLY A 35 5.80 17.73 49.01
CA GLY A 35 6.58 16.80 49.82
C GLY A 35 6.13 16.87 51.28
N TYR A 36 6.05 15.73 51.96
CA TYR A 36 5.82 15.66 53.40
C TYR A 36 7.09 15.28 54.14
N THR A 37 7.30 15.90 55.32
CA THR A 37 8.44 15.60 56.18
C THR A 37 8.00 15.42 57.64
N LYS A 38 8.81 14.68 58.40
CA LYS A 38 8.93 14.71 59.86
C LYS A 38 7.70 14.37 60.73
N SER A 39 7.83 13.19 61.35
CA SER A 39 7.96 13.04 62.81
C SER A 39 6.76 13.34 63.72
N ALA A 40 6.27 12.27 64.37
CA ALA A 40 5.87 12.31 65.77
C ALA A 40 6.53 11.15 66.54
N LYS A 41 7.06 11.42 67.73
CA LYS A 41 7.43 10.39 68.72
C LYS A 41 6.26 10.20 69.69
N ASN A 42 6.15 9.02 70.29
CA ASN A 42 6.20 8.93 71.76
C ASN A 42 6.42 7.48 72.23
N ASN A 43 7.18 7.35 73.32
CA ASN A 43 7.42 6.09 74.02
C ASN A 43 6.51 6.03 75.26
N TYR A 44 6.12 4.83 75.69
CA TYR A 44 5.80 4.56 77.09
C TYR A 44 6.49 3.26 77.57
N TYR A 45 6.71 3.20 78.88
CA TYR A 45 7.47 2.18 79.63
C TYR A 45 6.78 0.79 79.55
N LYS A 46 7.37 -0.37 79.92
CA LYS A 46 8.31 -0.65 81.04
C LYS A 46 8.96 -2.06 80.88
N LYS A 47 10.14 -2.30 81.49
CA LYS A 47 10.76 -3.64 81.73
C LYS A 47 10.54 -4.02 83.23
N PRO A 48 10.76 -5.27 83.73
CA PRO A 48 12.06 -5.98 83.66
C PRO A 48 12.04 -7.54 83.62
N THR A 49 13.26 -8.13 83.52
CA THR A 49 13.73 -9.45 84.02
C THR A 49 13.02 -10.77 83.65
N GLY A 50 13.79 -11.68 83.02
CA GLY A 50 13.53 -13.11 82.83
C GLY A 50 14.74 -13.78 82.16
N HIS A 51 15.13 -14.99 82.58
CA HIS A 51 16.41 -15.64 82.24
C HIS A 51 16.45 -16.31 80.84
N PRO A 52 17.65 -16.60 80.29
CA PRO A 52 17.80 -17.20 78.96
C PRO A 52 17.77 -18.74 78.99
N VAL A 53 17.52 -19.36 77.83
CA VAL A 53 18.20 -20.58 77.33
C VAL A 53 17.84 -20.77 75.85
N VAL A 54 18.80 -21.24 75.04
CA VAL A 54 18.55 -21.74 73.68
C VAL A 54 18.39 -23.25 73.76
N ASN A 55 17.42 -23.81 73.05
CA ASN A 55 17.43 -25.23 72.67
C ASN A 55 16.87 -25.40 71.25
N VAL A 56 17.29 -26.48 70.60
CA VAL A 56 17.07 -26.74 69.17
C VAL A 56 16.18 -27.98 69.00
N GLU A 57 15.53 -28.06 67.84
CA GLU A 57 15.13 -29.29 67.15
C GLU A 57 13.74 -29.93 67.39
N THR A 58 13.25 -30.51 66.28
CA THR A 58 12.21 -31.56 66.15
C THR A 58 10.70 -31.21 66.10
N GLN A 59 10.28 -30.81 64.89
CA GLN A 59 9.06 -31.25 64.16
C GLN A 59 7.61 -31.07 64.73
N ALA A 60 6.89 -30.17 64.04
CA ALA A 60 5.59 -30.39 63.37
C ALA A 60 4.25 -30.50 64.15
N SER A 61 3.38 -29.48 63.98
CA SER A 61 1.92 -29.67 63.81
C SER A 61 1.18 -28.45 63.20
N ARG A 62 0.46 -28.69 62.09
CA ARG A 62 -0.78 -28.03 61.59
C ARG A 62 -0.93 -26.50 61.37
N SER A 63 -1.28 -26.19 60.11
CA SER A 63 -2.43 -25.36 59.64
C SER A 63 -2.23 -23.92 59.16
N SER A 64 -2.95 -23.57 58.07
CA SER A 64 -2.97 -22.29 57.30
C SER A 64 -1.61 -21.81 56.74
N GLY A 65 -1.48 -21.20 55.56
CA GLY A 65 -2.46 -20.61 54.62
C GLY A 65 -2.27 -19.08 54.54
N ALA A 66 -2.25 -18.40 53.39
CA ALA A 66 -2.33 -18.85 51.99
C ALA A 66 -1.87 -17.72 51.02
N TYR A 67 -1.93 -17.97 49.69
CA TYR A 67 -1.93 -16.99 48.58
C TYR A 67 -0.72 -16.04 48.37
N PHE A 68 0.31 -16.54 47.69
CA PHE A 68 1.26 -15.71 46.90
C PHE A 68 1.27 -16.09 45.40
N ILE A 69 0.09 -16.32 44.81
CA ILE A 69 -0.07 -16.54 43.35
C ILE A 69 -1.26 -15.72 42.76
N PRO A 70 -1.18 -14.37 42.67
CA PRO A 70 -2.14 -13.62 41.82
C PRO A 70 -1.61 -12.65 40.72
N PRO A 71 -0.32 -12.55 40.33
CA PRO A 71 0.03 -11.75 39.13
C PRO A 71 0.53 -12.57 37.93
N ILE A 72 1.45 -13.52 38.12
CA ILE A 72 2.15 -14.20 37.01
C ILE A 72 1.18 -15.00 36.13
N LEU A 73 0.28 -15.77 36.77
CA LEU A 73 -0.68 -16.64 36.08
C LEU A 73 -1.71 -15.85 35.26
N LEU A 74 -2.11 -14.65 35.74
CA LEU A 74 -2.96 -13.72 34.98
C LEU A 74 -2.21 -13.06 33.82
N GLY A 75 -0.93 -12.68 34.00
CA GLY A 75 -0.10 -12.12 32.94
C GLY A 75 0.11 -13.08 31.77
N PHE A 76 0.47 -14.34 32.06
CA PHE A 76 0.61 -15.36 31.03
C PHE A 76 -0.73 -15.76 30.40
N GLY A 77 -1.81 -15.86 31.18
CA GLY A 77 -3.16 -16.10 30.65
C GLY A 77 -3.62 -14.98 29.70
N GLY A 78 -3.38 -13.72 30.06
CA GLY A 78 -3.69 -12.56 29.22
C GLY A 78 -2.86 -12.52 27.93
N LEU A 79 -1.56 -12.84 28.00
CA LEU A 79 -0.71 -12.90 26.80
C LEU A 79 -1.11 -14.05 25.86
N LEU A 80 -1.40 -15.24 26.40
CA LEU A 80 -1.90 -16.37 25.61
C LEU A 80 -3.26 -16.06 24.97
N ALA A 81 -4.18 -15.44 25.71
CA ALA A 81 -5.47 -15.01 25.16
C ALA A 81 -5.31 -13.93 24.08
N PHE A 82 -4.40 -12.97 24.27
CA PHE A 82 -4.11 -11.95 23.25
C PHE A 82 -3.49 -12.54 21.97
N LEU A 83 -2.55 -13.48 22.12
CA LEU A 83 -1.95 -14.18 20.99
C LEU A 83 -2.99 -15.05 20.26
N HIS A 84 -3.81 -15.82 20.98
CA HIS A 84 -4.90 -16.62 20.41
C HIS A 84 -5.95 -15.75 19.69
N TYR A 85 -6.34 -14.63 20.29
CA TYR A 85 -7.28 -13.68 19.68
C TYR A 85 -6.72 -13.00 18.43
N ASN A 86 -5.42 -12.68 18.41
CA ASN A 86 -4.74 -12.12 17.25
C ASN A 86 -4.48 -13.18 16.16
N ASP A 87 -4.35 -14.45 16.53
CA ASP A 87 -4.25 -15.59 15.62
C ASP A 87 -5.61 -15.95 15.01
N GLU A 88 -6.70 -15.97 15.80
CA GLU A 88 -8.09 -16.07 15.30
C GLU A 88 -8.42 -14.97 14.28
N ARG A 89 -7.87 -13.77 14.46
CA ARG A 89 -7.99 -12.64 13.50
C ARG A 89 -7.12 -12.81 12.25
N ARG A 90 -6.10 -13.66 12.28
CA ARG A 90 -5.18 -13.98 11.17
C ARG A 90 -5.44 -15.34 10.54
N ALA A 91 -6.29 -16.16 11.16
CA ALA A 91 -6.72 -17.47 10.70
C ALA A 91 -7.57 -17.34 9.44
N VAL A 92 -6.89 -17.15 8.30
CA VAL A 92 -7.41 -17.51 6.99
C VAL A 92 -7.92 -18.93 7.11
N LYS A 93 -9.24 -19.11 6.94
CA LYS A 93 -9.85 -20.44 6.91
C LYS A 93 -9.24 -21.19 5.73
N ILE A 94 -8.26 -22.05 6.01
CA ILE A 94 -7.81 -23.06 5.06
C ILE A 94 -9.04 -23.95 4.83
N GLY A 95 -9.71 -23.73 3.70
CA GLY A 95 -10.91 -24.45 3.31
C GLY A 95 -10.59 -25.93 3.25
N LYS A 96 -11.00 -26.68 4.28
CA LYS A 96 -10.84 -28.14 4.32
C LYS A 96 -11.99 -28.79 3.54
N ASP A 97 -12.15 -28.31 2.31
CA ASP A 97 -13.20 -28.70 1.39
C ASP A 97 -12.92 -30.14 0.96
N SER A 98 -13.70 -31.07 1.49
CA SER A 98 -13.58 -32.50 1.17
C SER A 98 -14.16 -32.78 -0.21
N TYR A 99 -13.42 -32.39 -1.26
CA TYR A 99 -13.76 -32.64 -2.66
C TYR A 99 -13.67 -34.13 -3.00
N THR A 100 -14.75 -34.87 -2.75
CA THR A 100 -15.01 -36.16 -3.41
C THR A 100 -15.49 -35.91 -4.84
N GLY A 101 -14.61 -35.40 -5.70
CA GLY A 101 -14.92 -35.11 -7.10
C GLY A 101 -13.77 -34.45 -7.86
N SER A 102 -13.21 -35.19 -8.83
CA SER A 102 -12.31 -34.74 -9.92
C SER A 102 -11.25 -33.69 -9.56
N ASP A 103 -10.02 -34.14 -9.32
CA ASP A 103 -8.87 -33.29 -9.03
C ASP A 103 -8.42 -32.47 -10.26
N THR A 104 -9.03 -31.30 -10.44
CA THR A 104 -8.56 -30.23 -11.31
C THR A 104 -8.42 -28.96 -10.49
N ALA A 105 -7.25 -28.74 -9.90
CA ALA A 105 -6.92 -27.50 -9.21
C ALA A 105 -7.01 -26.31 -10.18
N VAL A 106 -8.15 -25.62 -10.18
CA VAL A 106 -8.36 -24.42 -11.00
C VAL A 106 -7.37 -23.36 -10.53
N ALA A 107 -6.39 -23.04 -11.38
CA ALA A 107 -5.39 -22.03 -11.07
C ALA A 107 -6.06 -20.69 -10.74
N PRO A 108 -5.52 -19.89 -9.79
CA PRO A 108 -6.12 -18.62 -9.41
C PRO A 108 -6.35 -17.73 -10.63
N ILE A 109 -7.62 -17.37 -10.87
CA ILE A 109 -7.97 -16.50 -12.00
C ILE A 109 -7.42 -15.10 -11.70
N ILE A 110 -6.65 -14.58 -12.65
CA ILE A 110 -6.06 -13.23 -12.66
C ILE A 110 -6.76 -12.43 -13.76
N GLY A 111 -7.20 -11.23 -13.42
CA GLY A 111 -8.04 -10.40 -14.26
C GLY A 111 -9.54 -10.65 -14.00
N GLY A 112 -10.34 -9.63 -14.31
CA GLY A 112 -11.78 -9.57 -14.06
C GLY A 112 -12.37 -8.30 -14.69
N PRO A 113 -13.70 -8.12 -14.62
CA PRO A 113 -14.35 -6.95 -15.20
C PRO A 113 -13.95 -5.66 -14.49
N PHE A 114 -13.91 -4.55 -15.22
CA PHE A 114 -13.54 -3.25 -14.67
C PHE A 114 -14.31 -2.11 -15.35
N THR A 115 -14.48 -0.99 -14.64
CA THR A 115 -15.02 0.24 -15.22
C THR A 115 -14.18 1.41 -14.70
N LEU A 116 -13.36 1.95 -15.59
CA LEU A 116 -12.44 3.06 -15.33
C LEU A 116 -12.79 4.26 -16.20
N VAL A 117 -12.05 5.35 -16.03
CA VAL A 117 -12.15 6.58 -16.83
C VAL A 117 -10.82 6.78 -17.56
N ASN A 118 -10.85 7.02 -18.88
CA ASN A 118 -9.64 7.26 -19.65
C ASN A 118 -9.13 8.70 -19.54
N SER A 119 -7.95 8.96 -20.11
CA SER A 119 -7.32 10.28 -20.19
C SER A 119 -8.07 11.33 -21.05
N GLU A 120 -9.25 10.98 -21.59
CA GLU A 120 -10.19 11.86 -22.28
C GLU A 120 -11.53 12.03 -21.53
N ASN A 121 -11.59 11.60 -20.27
CA ASN A 121 -12.80 11.59 -19.40
C ASN A 121 -13.95 10.70 -19.89
N GLN A 122 -13.69 9.75 -20.80
CA GLN A 122 -14.68 8.75 -21.22
C GLN A 122 -14.66 7.55 -20.26
N ILE A 123 -15.81 6.94 -20.01
CA ILE A 123 -15.90 5.68 -19.26
C ILE A 123 -15.44 4.55 -20.18
N VAL A 124 -14.56 3.68 -19.68
CA VAL A 124 -13.97 2.55 -20.42
C VAL A 124 -14.02 1.28 -19.56
N ASN A 125 -14.30 0.14 -20.19
CA ASN A 125 -14.48 -1.17 -19.56
C ASN A 125 -13.73 -2.27 -20.33
N GLU A 126 -13.78 -3.52 -19.86
CA GLU A 126 -13.06 -4.62 -20.52
C GLU A 126 -13.51 -4.90 -21.98
N GLN A 127 -14.74 -4.55 -22.33
CA GLN A 127 -15.30 -4.83 -23.67
C GLN A 127 -14.70 -3.93 -24.76
N ASP A 128 -14.27 -2.72 -24.40
CA ASP A 128 -13.63 -1.76 -25.31
C ASP A 128 -12.25 -2.26 -25.83
N PHE A 129 -11.67 -3.25 -25.15
CA PHE A 129 -10.39 -3.87 -25.50
C PHE A 129 -10.53 -5.22 -26.23
N LEU A 130 -11.74 -5.78 -26.34
CA LEU A 130 -11.97 -7.06 -27.02
C LEU A 130 -11.48 -7.04 -28.47
N GLY A 131 -11.03 -8.20 -28.96
CA GLY A 131 -10.42 -8.33 -30.29
C GLY A 131 -8.94 -7.89 -30.36
N ASN A 132 -8.43 -7.16 -29.36
CA ASN A 132 -7.06 -6.66 -29.35
C ASN A 132 -6.18 -7.42 -28.35
N TRP A 133 -4.89 -7.52 -28.64
CA TRP A 133 -3.89 -7.86 -27.61
C TRP A 133 -3.61 -6.62 -26.78
N VAL A 134 -3.57 -6.76 -25.44
CA VAL A 134 -3.26 -5.65 -24.53
C VAL A 134 -2.01 -5.97 -23.72
N LEU A 135 -1.13 -4.98 -23.57
CA LEU A 135 -0.01 -4.98 -22.63
C LEU A 135 -0.33 -3.96 -21.53
N LEU A 136 -0.79 -4.47 -20.38
CA LEU A 136 -1.30 -3.68 -19.27
C LEU A 136 -0.21 -3.49 -18.20
N TYR A 137 -0.04 -2.25 -17.72
CA TYR A 137 0.87 -1.91 -16.62
C TYR A 137 0.18 -1.03 -15.57
N PHE A 138 0.51 -1.22 -14.30
CA PHE A 138 -0.01 -0.44 -13.17
C PHE A 138 1.11 0.44 -12.58
N GLY A 139 0.86 1.74 -12.41
CA GLY A 139 1.85 2.69 -11.90
C GLY A 139 1.22 4.00 -11.46
N TYR A 140 2.02 5.06 -11.25
CA TYR A 140 1.53 6.42 -10.98
C TYR A 140 2.53 7.45 -11.53
N THR A 141 2.08 8.67 -11.83
CA THR A 141 2.93 9.66 -12.53
C THR A 141 4.08 10.20 -11.66
N SER A 142 3.90 10.27 -10.34
CA SER A 142 4.92 10.72 -9.38
C SER A 142 5.89 9.62 -8.89
N SER A 143 6.03 8.51 -9.63
CA SER A 143 6.97 7.45 -9.27
C SER A 143 8.42 7.88 -9.59
N PRO A 144 9.37 7.84 -8.63
CA PRO A 144 10.71 8.42 -8.81
C PRO A 144 11.54 7.68 -9.87
N ASP A 145 11.66 6.35 -9.77
CA ASP A 145 12.59 5.55 -10.58
C ASP A 145 11.90 4.49 -11.46
N ILE A 146 11.28 3.49 -10.84
CA ILE A 146 10.89 2.25 -11.53
C ILE A 146 9.70 2.49 -12.49
N GLY A 147 8.74 3.35 -12.11
CA GLY A 147 7.57 3.68 -12.95
C GLY A 147 7.94 4.19 -14.34
N PRO A 148 8.68 5.32 -14.45
CA PRO A 148 9.16 5.85 -15.73
C PRO A 148 9.94 4.82 -16.57
N ASP A 149 10.77 3.99 -15.95
CA ASP A 149 11.56 2.98 -16.66
C ASP A 149 10.69 1.85 -17.24
N GLN A 150 9.69 1.37 -16.49
CA GLN A 150 8.74 0.39 -17.01
C GLN A 150 7.90 0.97 -18.17
N VAL A 151 7.43 2.21 -18.08
CA VAL A 151 6.70 2.86 -19.19
C VAL A 151 7.59 3.01 -20.43
N ARG A 152 8.87 3.32 -20.26
CA ARG A 152 9.85 3.40 -21.37
C ARG A 152 10.20 2.02 -21.95
N ILE A 153 10.17 0.96 -21.15
CA ILE A 153 10.28 -0.43 -21.64
C ILE A 153 9.04 -0.79 -22.47
N MET A 154 7.84 -0.46 -22.00
CA MET A 154 6.58 -0.72 -22.70
C MET A 154 6.55 -0.08 -24.09
N ALA A 155 6.88 1.22 -24.20
CA ALA A 155 6.96 1.92 -25.49
C ALA A 155 7.91 1.22 -26.49
N LYS A 156 9.14 0.91 -26.05
CA LYS A 156 10.15 0.19 -26.87
C LYS A 156 9.69 -1.20 -27.29
N VAL A 157 8.87 -1.88 -26.49
CA VAL A 157 8.28 -3.17 -26.84
C VAL A 157 7.27 -3.00 -27.97
N ILE A 158 6.37 -2.01 -27.91
CA ILE A 158 5.40 -1.76 -28.98
C ILE A 158 6.10 -1.43 -30.30
N ASP A 159 7.07 -0.51 -30.30
CA ASP A 159 7.91 -0.23 -31.48
C ASP A 159 8.54 -1.50 -32.08
N THR A 160 9.06 -2.36 -31.21
CA THR A 160 9.73 -3.60 -31.60
C THR A 160 8.75 -4.63 -32.20
N LEU A 161 7.50 -4.67 -31.74
CA LEU A 161 6.45 -5.57 -32.22
C LEU A 161 5.87 -5.10 -33.57
N GLU A 162 5.59 -3.80 -33.69
CA GLU A 162 5.13 -3.18 -34.93
C GLU A 162 6.22 -3.30 -36.02
N ALA A 163 7.45 -2.86 -35.76
CA ALA A 163 8.51 -2.86 -36.76
C ALA A 163 8.92 -4.26 -37.27
N LYS A 164 8.88 -5.30 -36.41
CA LYS A 164 9.31 -6.67 -36.80
C LYS A 164 8.22 -7.51 -37.45
N LYS A 165 6.94 -7.23 -37.17
CA LYS A 165 5.81 -8.12 -37.58
C LYS A 165 4.49 -7.42 -37.92
N ASN A 166 4.39 -6.09 -37.83
CA ASN A 166 3.12 -5.35 -37.95
C ASN A 166 2.05 -5.86 -36.97
N LEU A 167 2.47 -6.35 -35.80
CA LEU A 167 1.60 -6.85 -34.75
C LEU A 167 1.21 -5.72 -33.81
N LYS A 168 -0.07 -5.37 -33.81
CA LYS A 168 -0.63 -4.37 -32.90
C LYS A 168 -0.91 -5.00 -31.55
N VAL A 169 -0.27 -4.47 -30.52
CA VAL A 169 -0.58 -4.70 -29.10
C VAL A 169 -0.87 -3.32 -28.51
N LEU A 170 -1.98 -3.16 -27.79
CA LEU A 170 -2.34 -1.90 -27.17
C LEU A 170 -1.61 -1.74 -25.83
N PRO A 171 -0.71 -0.75 -25.66
CA PRO A 171 -0.16 -0.41 -24.36
C PRO A 171 -1.22 0.32 -23.52
N VAL A 172 -1.48 -0.19 -22.31
CA VAL A 172 -2.47 0.39 -21.38
C VAL A 172 -1.82 0.62 -20.02
N PHE A 173 -1.91 1.84 -19.52
CA PHE A 173 -1.41 2.24 -18.20
C PHE A 173 -2.60 2.50 -17.27
N VAL A 174 -2.61 1.88 -16.10
CA VAL A 174 -3.61 2.15 -15.04
C VAL A 174 -2.92 2.90 -13.90
N THR A 175 -3.45 4.08 -13.54
CA THR A 175 -2.98 4.76 -12.33
C THR A 175 -3.48 4.06 -11.06
N ILE A 176 -2.57 3.83 -10.12
CA ILE A 176 -2.86 3.37 -8.74
C ILE A 176 -3.01 4.54 -7.75
N ASP A 177 -2.75 5.78 -8.19
CA ASP A 177 -2.84 7.01 -7.40
C ASP A 177 -3.74 8.08 -8.09
N PRO A 178 -5.03 7.79 -8.32
CA PRO A 178 -5.96 8.74 -8.96
C PRO A 178 -6.33 9.94 -8.06
N GLN A 179 -5.69 10.10 -6.88
CA GLN A 179 -5.81 11.30 -6.06
C GLN A 179 -4.86 12.41 -6.54
N ARG A 180 -3.69 12.05 -7.09
CA ARG A 180 -2.77 12.98 -7.78
C ARG A 180 -2.89 12.88 -9.30
N ASP A 181 -3.03 11.67 -9.85
CA ASP A 181 -3.04 11.42 -11.30
C ASP A 181 -4.38 11.80 -11.94
N THR A 182 -4.60 13.11 -12.13
CA THR A 182 -5.75 13.60 -12.91
C THR A 182 -5.67 13.12 -14.37
N PRO A 183 -6.81 12.92 -15.07
CA PRO A 183 -6.80 12.48 -16.48
C PRO A 183 -5.95 13.34 -17.42
N ALA A 184 -5.88 14.66 -17.17
CA ALA A 184 -5.06 15.59 -17.92
C ALA A 184 -3.55 15.44 -17.63
N GLN A 185 -3.17 15.25 -16.35
CA GLN A 185 -1.79 14.98 -15.93
C GLN A 185 -1.31 13.63 -16.48
N LEU A 186 -2.16 12.60 -16.37
CA LEU A 186 -1.90 11.27 -16.93
C LEU A 186 -1.72 11.32 -18.46
N ARG A 187 -2.53 12.12 -19.16
CA ARG A 187 -2.37 12.36 -20.61
C ARG A 187 -1.04 13.03 -20.95
N ALA A 188 -0.62 14.03 -20.17
CA ALA A 188 0.63 14.74 -20.39
C ALA A 188 1.83 13.80 -20.19
N TYR A 189 1.89 13.13 -19.03
CA TYR A 189 2.94 12.18 -18.66
C TYR A 189 3.11 11.08 -19.72
N LEU A 190 2.05 10.35 -20.08
CA LEU A 190 2.15 9.22 -21.01
C LEU A 190 2.57 9.64 -22.43
N LYS A 191 2.18 10.85 -22.86
CA LYS A 191 2.55 11.40 -24.17
C LYS A 191 4.04 11.70 -24.31
N GLU A 192 4.78 11.86 -23.21
CA GLU A 192 6.24 12.02 -23.23
C GLU A 192 6.98 10.70 -23.54
N PHE A 193 6.34 9.55 -23.30
CA PHE A 193 6.89 8.23 -23.62
C PHE A 193 6.42 7.74 -24.99
N ASP A 194 5.10 7.65 -25.20
CA ASP A 194 4.49 7.17 -26.44
C ASP A 194 3.00 7.57 -26.51
N PRO A 195 2.56 8.30 -27.56
CA PRO A 195 1.16 8.73 -27.70
C PRO A 195 0.16 7.58 -27.95
N ARG A 196 0.62 6.35 -28.16
CA ARG A 196 -0.24 5.14 -28.26
C ARG A 196 -0.72 4.64 -26.89
N ILE A 197 -0.13 5.08 -25.77
CA ILE A 197 -0.46 4.55 -24.44
C ILE A 197 -1.81 5.07 -23.94
N VAL A 198 -2.76 4.16 -23.76
CA VAL A 198 -4.06 4.46 -23.17
C VAL A 198 -3.92 4.58 -21.66
N GLY A 199 -4.05 5.80 -21.13
CA GLY A 199 -4.10 6.04 -19.69
C GLY A 199 -5.51 5.85 -19.13
N LEU A 200 -5.64 5.00 -18.11
CA LEU A 200 -6.87 4.73 -17.36
C LEU A 200 -6.70 5.12 -15.87
N GLY A 201 -7.77 5.63 -15.28
CA GLY A 201 -7.87 6.00 -13.86
C GLY A 201 -9.33 6.13 -13.43
N GLY A 202 -9.65 7.10 -12.57
CA GLY A 202 -11.02 7.35 -12.10
C GLY A 202 -11.18 7.12 -10.60
N PRO A 203 -12.37 6.75 -10.10
CA PRO A 203 -12.62 6.62 -8.67
C PRO A 203 -11.67 5.63 -7.97
N VAL A 204 -11.16 6.01 -6.79
CA VAL A 204 -10.23 5.19 -5.97
C VAL A 204 -10.78 3.77 -5.71
N SER A 205 -12.10 3.62 -5.58
CA SER A 205 -12.78 2.33 -5.44
C SER A 205 -12.65 1.44 -6.68
N ALA A 206 -12.83 2.00 -7.88
CA ALA A 206 -12.77 1.26 -9.14
C ALA A 206 -11.33 0.85 -9.49
N VAL A 207 -10.37 1.76 -9.29
CA VAL A 207 -8.93 1.44 -9.39
C VAL A 207 -8.54 0.31 -8.43
N ARG A 208 -9.00 0.39 -7.16
CA ARG A 208 -8.73 -0.66 -6.16
C ARG A 208 -9.38 -2.00 -6.52
N GLN A 209 -10.59 -2.00 -7.07
CA GLN A 209 -11.25 -3.21 -7.56
C GLN A 209 -10.45 -3.86 -8.69
N MET A 210 -10.05 -3.08 -9.71
CA MET A 210 -9.23 -3.62 -10.81
C MET A 210 -7.89 -4.16 -10.30
N ALA A 211 -7.20 -3.43 -9.41
CA ALA A 211 -5.97 -3.92 -8.78
C ALA A 211 -6.18 -5.24 -8.02
N GLN A 212 -7.32 -5.41 -7.32
CA GLN A 212 -7.67 -6.67 -6.67
C GLN A 212 -7.87 -7.83 -7.65
N GLU A 213 -8.56 -7.63 -8.79
CA GLU A 213 -8.75 -8.70 -9.79
C GLU A 213 -7.45 -9.09 -10.50
N TYR A 214 -6.60 -8.11 -10.83
CA TYR A 214 -5.27 -8.34 -11.42
C TYR A 214 -4.20 -8.74 -10.38
N ARG A 215 -4.58 -8.89 -9.11
CA ARG A 215 -3.72 -9.27 -7.97
C ARG A 215 -2.52 -8.33 -7.75
N VAL A 216 -2.67 -7.06 -8.11
CA VAL A 216 -1.70 -5.99 -7.91
C VAL A 216 -1.73 -5.58 -6.44
N TYR A 217 -0.62 -5.76 -5.73
CA TYR A 217 -0.43 -5.11 -4.43
C TYR A 217 -0.05 -3.64 -4.64
N PHE A 218 -0.66 -2.75 -3.87
CA PHE A 218 -0.21 -1.36 -3.75
C PHE A 218 -0.54 -0.80 -2.36
N LYS A 219 0.30 0.10 -1.85
CA LYS A 219 0.20 0.69 -0.52
C LYS A 219 0.80 2.09 -0.48
N LYS A 220 0.08 3.05 0.11
CA LYS A 220 0.62 4.38 0.42
C LYS A 220 1.72 4.28 1.49
N VAL A 221 2.86 4.91 1.24
CA VAL A 221 3.97 5.09 2.18
C VAL A 221 4.20 6.58 2.36
N GLU A 222 4.09 7.05 3.60
CA GLU A 222 4.24 8.47 3.94
C GLU A 222 5.72 8.79 4.15
N GLU A 223 6.17 9.94 3.64
CA GLU A 223 7.56 10.39 3.73
C GLU A 223 7.72 11.56 4.73
N GLU A 224 8.90 12.20 4.79
CA GLU A 224 9.12 13.35 5.68
C GLU A 224 8.40 14.60 5.16
N GLY A 225 7.18 14.85 5.66
CA GLY A 225 6.38 16.03 5.35
C GLY A 225 4.94 15.67 5.01
N ASP A 226 4.37 16.36 4.02
CA ASP A 226 2.99 16.14 3.53
C ASP A 226 2.93 15.25 2.26
N ASP A 227 4.07 14.75 1.75
CA ASP A 227 4.15 13.94 0.52
C ASP A 227 4.19 12.43 0.80
N TYR A 228 3.98 11.63 -0.26
CA TYR A 228 3.92 10.18 -0.18
C TYR A 228 4.32 9.48 -1.49
N LEU A 229 4.88 8.29 -1.33
CA LEU A 229 5.04 7.32 -2.40
C LEU A 229 3.94 6.26 -2.34
N VAL A 230 3.80 5.52 -3.44
CA VAL A 230 3.01 4.29 -3.47
C VAL A 230 3.96 3.12 -3.77
N GLU A 231 4.14 2.26 -2.77
CA GLU A 231 4.78 0.94 -2.92
C GLU A 231 3.83 0.06 -3.76
N SER A 232 4.33 -0.66 -4.78
CA SER A 232 3.47 -1.44 -5.67
C SER A 232 4.13 -2.64 -6.34
N SER A 233 3.32 -3.58 -6.82
CA SER A 233 3.73 -4.67 -7.72
C SER A 233 4.05 -4.14 -9.11
N HIS A 234 5.34 -4.11 -9.47
CA HIS A 234 5.81 -3.67 -10.78
C HIS A 234 5.82 -4.84 -11.77
N SER A 235 4.65 -5.11 -12.38
CA SER A 235 4.46 -6.19 -13.35
C SER A 235 3.66 -5.72 -14.56
N MET A 236 4.04 -6.17 -15.76
CA MET A 236 3.23 -6.04 -16.97
C MET A 236 2.42 -7.32 -17.23
N TYR A 237 1.19 -7.17 -17.69
CA TYR A 237 0.27 -8.27 -17.98
C TYR A 237 -0.02 -8.30 -19.49
N LEU A 238 0.30 -9.40 -20.14
CA LEU A 238 -0.13 -9.66 -21.53
C LEU A 238 -1.51 -10.32 -21.51
N ILE A 239 -2.47 -9.69 -22.16
CA ILE A 239 -3.88 -10.07 -22.19
C ILE A 239 -4.28 -10.38 -23.64
N ASP A 240 -5.03 -11.45 -23.85
CA ASP A 240 -5.48 -11.88 -25.17
C ASP A 240 -6.74 -11.13 -25.68
N PRO A 241 -7.09 -11.26 -26.98
CA PRO A 241 -8.32 -10.72 -27.57
C PRO A 241 -9.65 -11.16 -26.94
N LYS A 242 -9.64 -12.07 -25.95
CA LYS A 242 -10.80 -12.55 -25.17
C LYS A 242 -10.73 -12.06 -23.72
N MET A 243 -9.90 -11.03 -23.45
CA MET A 243 -9.62 -10.42 -22.15
C MET A 243 -9.09 -11.38 -21.07
N LYS A 244 -8.40 -12.46 -21.47
CA LYS A 244 -7.74 -13.37 -20.54
C LYS A 244 -6.26 -13.02 -20.38
N VAL A 245 -5.79 -12.94 -19.12
CA VAL A 245 -4.36 -12.80 -18.82
C VAL A 245 -3.64 -14.07 -19.28
N VAL A 246 -2.74 -13.93 -20.25
CA VAL A 246 -1.92 -15.04 -20.80
C VAL A 246 -0.64 -15.21 -19.99
N ARG A 247 0.00 -14.09 -19.62
CA ARG A 247 1.29 -14.10 -18.91
C ARG A 247 1.54 -12.78 -18.19
N CYS A 248 2.16 -12.85 -17.02
CA CYS A 248 2.74 -11.72 -16.31
C CYS A 248 4.26 -11.67 -16.55
N PHE A 249 4.83 -10.48 -16.56
CA PHE A 249 6.26 -10.20 -16.70
C PHE A 249 6.67 -9.23 -15.60
N GLY A 250 7.68 -9.55 -14.79
CA GLY A 250 8.19 -8.63 -13.77
C GLY A 250 9.27 -7.68 -14.30
N VAL A 251 9.85 -6.89 -13.40
CA VAL A 251 10.91 -5.91 -13.68
C VAL A 251 12.20 -6.51 -14.24
N GLU A 252 12.39 -7.83 -14.13
CA GLU A 252 13.57 -8.55 -14.64
C GLU A 252 13.68 -8.58 -16.17
N TYR A 253 12.60 -8.28 -16.90
CA TYR A 253 12.59 -8.30 -18.37
C TYR A 253 12.98 -6.94 -18.98
N ASN A 254 14.07 -6.92 -19.75
CA ASN A 254 14.34 -5.79 -20.64
C ASN A 254 13.44 -5.82 -21.90
N ALA A 255 13.37 -4.70 -22.64
CA ALA A 255 12.49 -4.57 -23.81
C ALA A 255 12.74 -5.61 -24.94
N GLU A 256 13.97 -6.09 -25.12
CA GLU A 256 14.30 -7.10 -26.12
C GLU A 256 13.83 -8.50 -25.70
N GLN A 257 14.03 -8.84 -24.41
CA GLN A 257 13.54 -10.09 -23.83
C GLN A 257 12.01 -10.12 -23.77
N LEU A 258 11.39 -9.01 -23.35
CA LEU A 258 9.95 -8.88 -23.23
C LEU A 258 9.26 -8.98 -24.60
N SER A 259 9.72 -8.22 -25.61
CA SER A 259 9.18 -8.33 -26.96
C SER A 259 9.40 -9.72 -27.58
N LYS A 260 10.54 -10.38 -27.31
CA LYS A 260 10.80 -11.77 -27.75
C LYS A 260 9.83 -12.78 -27.13
N GLU A 261 9.55 -12.68 -25.83
CA GLU A 261 8.64 -13.61 -25.15
C GLU A 261 7.16 -13.30 -25.46
N ILE A 262 6.77 -12.03 -25.65
CA ILE A 262 5.45 -11.66 -26.19
C ILE A 262 5.25 -12.27 -27.58
N LEU A 263 6.23 -12.14 -28.50
CA LEU A 263 6.18 -12.77 -29.83
C LEU A 263 6.07 -14.30 -29.81
N LYS A 264 6.46 -14.95 -28.71
CA LYS A 264 6.38 -16.39 -28.49
C LYS A 264 4.98 -16.80 -27.98
N GLU A 265 4.41 -16.07 -27.01
CA GLU A 265 3.03 -16.33 -26.56
C GLU A 265 2.01 -16.02 -27.67
N LEU A 266 2.18 -14.93 -28.44
CA LEU A 266 1.29 -14.59 -29.57
C LEU A 266 1.25 -15.71 -30.62
N LYS A 267 2.41 -16.27 -31.00
CA LYS A 267 2.49 -17.42 -31.92
C LYS A 267 1.85 -18.68 -31.35
N LYS A 268 2.10 -18.97 -30.07
CA LYS A 268 1.51 -20.12 -29.36
C LYS A 268 -0.01 -20.00 -29.28
N HIS A 269 -0.55 -18.80 -29.10
CA HIS A 269 -1.98 -18.53 -29.12
C HIS A 269 -2.57 -18.72 -30.53
N GLN A 270 -1.92 -18.20 -31.58
CA GLN A 270 -2.31 -18.42 -32.99
C GLN A 270 -2.32 -19.89 -33.44
N VAL A 271 -1.60 -20.78 -32.77
CA VAL A 271 -1.60 -22.24 -33.05
C VAL A 271 -2.71 -22.99 -32.29
N ASN A 272 -3.29 -22.37 -31.26
CA ASN A 272 -4.25 -22.97 -30.32
C ASN A 272 -5.65 -22.31 -30.35
N ALA A 273 -5.94 -21.48 -31.35
CA ALA A 273 -7.12 -20.61 -31.41
C ALA A 273 -8.04 -20.92 -32.60
#